data_AF-A0A512PCW1-F1
#
_entry.id   AF-A0A512PCW1-F1
#
_cell.length_a   1.000
_cell.length_b   1.000
_cell.length_c   1.000
_cell.angle_alpha   90.00
_cell.angle_beta   90.00
_cell.angle_gamma   90.00
#
_symmetry.space_group_name_H-M   'P 1'
#
loop_
_entity.id
_entity.type
_entity.pdbx_description
1 polymer ?
#
loop_
_entity_poly.entity_id
_entity_poly.type
_entity_poly.pdbx_seq_one_letter_code
_entity_poly.pdbx_strand_id
1 'polypeptide(L)'
;MVVHDRREGAAVAAALLRVDVDELYAHSIDVPEIDAFFYWQPIRGGAHLLVARDGSALFAISSLALADMIEPFRNGRRTDPALFDRWVG
;
A
#
# COMPACT_ATOMS: atom_id res chain seq x y z
N MET A 1 -23.60 3.56 4.57
CA MET A 1 -22.41 2.69 4.58
C MET A 1 -21.86 2.72 3.18
N VAL A 2 -20.84 3.54 2.94
CA VAL A 2 -20.31 3.63 1.59
C VAL A 2 -19.26 2.53 1.47
N VAL A 3 -19.66 1.44 0.81
CA VAL A 3 -18.77 0.35 0.44
C VAL A 3 -17.97 0.89 -0.74
N HIS A 4 -16.68 1.15 -0.56
CA HIS A 4 -15.83 1.71 -1.61
C HIS A 4 -15.01 0.63 -2.28
N ASP A 5 -14.79 0.81 -3.58
CA ASP A 5 -14.32 -0.21 -4.51
C ASP A 5 -12.82 -0.48 -4.32
N ARG A 6 -12.50 -1.73 -3.96
CA ARG A 6 -11.14 -2.28 -3.85
C ARG A 6 -10.28 -2.01 -5.09
N ARG A 7 -10.89 -1.67 -6.23
CA ARG A 7 -10.24 -1.34 -7.51
C ARG A 7 -9.46 -0.03 -7.53
N GLU A 8 -9.89 0.99 -6.81
CA GLU A 8 -9.22 2.29 -6.87
C GLU A 8 -7.87 2.25 -6.11
N GLY A 9 -7.87 1.71 -4.89
CA GLY A 9 -6.64 1.54 -4.10
C GLY A 9 -5.65 0.57 -4.77
N ALA A 10 -6.15 -0.51 -5.36
CA ALA A 10 -5.33 -1.46 -6.11
C ALA A 10 -4.68 -0.83 -7.35
N ALA A 11 -5.39 0.01 -8.10
CA ALA A 11 -4.83 0.68 -9.27
C ALA A 11 -3.69 1.65 -8.91
N VAL A 12 -3.82 2.41 -7.83
CA VAL A 12 -2.77 3.30 -7.34
C VAL A 12 -1.54 2.51 -6.90
N ALA A 13 -1.74 1.45 -6.11
CA ALA A 13 -0.65 0.61 -5.65
C ALA A 13 0.07 -0.09 -6.82
N ALA A 14 -0.67 -0.56 -7.83
CA ALA A 14 -0.12 -1.17 -9.04
C ALA A 14 0.74 -0.18 -9.83
N ALA A 15 0.26 1.06 -9.99
CA ALA A 15 1.01 2.12 -10.66
C ALA A 15 2.29 2.50 -9.91
N LEU A 16 2.21 2.65 -8.58
CA LEU A 16 3.35 3.02 -7.74
C LEU A 16 4.45 1.94 -7.73
N LEU A 17 4.07 0.67 -7.79
CA LEU A 17 5.01 -0.46 -7.69
C LEU A 17 5.34 -1.11 -9.04
N ARG A 18 4.71 -0.67 -10.13
CA ARG A 18 4.77 -1.27 -11.48
C ARG A 18 4.52 -2.78 -11.47
N VAL A 19 3.56 -3.21 -10.65
CA VAL A 19 3.11 -4.61 -10.57
C VAL A 19 1.76 -4.78 -11.26
N ASP A 20 1.45 -6.02 -11.63
CA ASP A 20 0.14 -6.36 -12.17
C ASP A 20 -0.95 -6.27 -11.10
N VAL A 21 -2.15 -5.79 -11.49
CA VAL A 21 -3.29 -5.62 -10.58
C VAL A 21 -3.78 -6.96 -10.03
N ASP A 22 -3.70 -8.05 -10.79
CA ASP A 22 -4.12 -9.37 -10.35
C ASP A 22 -3.16 -9.93 -9.28
N GLU A 23 -1.85 -9.73 -9.46
CA GLU A 23 -0.84 -10.06 -8.44
C GLU A 23 -1.08 -9.27 -7.15
N LEU A 24 -1.44 -8.00 -7.31
CA LEU A 24 -1.72 -7.11 -6.20
C LEU A 24 -2.94 -7.57 -5.41
N TYR A 25 -4.00 -8.05 -6.07
CA TYR A 25 -5.15 -8.64 -5.39
C TYR A 25 -4.86 -9.94 -4.66
N ALA A 26 -3.94 -10.76 -5.16
CA ALA A 26 -3.52 -11.99 -4.51
C ALA A 26 -2.78 -11.74 -3.19
N HIS A 27 -2.14 -10.58 -3.06
CA HIS A 27 -1.30 -10.22 -1.91
C HIS A 27 -1.69 -8.90 -1.26
N SER A 28 -3.01 -8.72 -1.07
CA SER A 28 -3.55 -7.54 -0.41
C SER A 28 -4.75 -7.84 0.48
N ILE A 29 -4.99 -6.93 1.42
CA ILE A 29 -6.18 -6.87 2.26
C ILE A 29 -6.66 -5.42 2.40
N ASP A 30 -7.96 -5.26 2.61
CA ASP A 30 -8.52 -3.98 3.03
C ASP A 30 -8.26 -3.75 4.51
N VAL A 31 -7.98 -2.50 4.88
CA VAL A 31 -7.76 -2.05 6.26
C VAL A 31 -8.81 -0.97 6.58
N PRO A 32 -10.08 -1.37 6.76
CA PRO A 32 -11.21 -0.45 6.85
C PRO A 32 -11.12 0.51 8.04
N GLU A 33 -10.42 0.14 9.10
CA GLU A 33 -10.22 0.96 10.30
C GLU A 33 -9.35 2.21 10.09
N ILE A 34 -8.69 2.31 8.93
CA ILE A 34 -7.92 3.49 8.50
C ILE A 34 -8.26 3.92 7.09
N ASP A 35 -9.35 3.40 6.53
CA ASP A 35 -9.78 3.70 5.16
C ASP A 35 -8.64 3.52 4.14
N ALA A 36 -7.91 2.42 4.30
CA ALA A 36 -6.71 2.13 3.53
C ALA A 36 -6.72 0.71 2.99
N PHE A 37 -5.80 0.50 2.07
CA PHE A 37 -5.54 -0.76 1.40
C PHE A 37 -4.11 -1.18 1.71
N PHE A 38 -3.89 -2.43 2.11
CA PHE A 38 -2.57 -2.96 2.39
C PHE A 38 -2.16 -3.99 1.34
N TYR A 39 -0.95 -3.83 0.80
CA TYR A 39 -0.32 -4.78 -0.10
C TYR A 39 1.04 -5.23 0.44
N TRP A 40 1.37 -6.50 0.24
CA TRP A 40 2.69 -7.05 0.51
C TRP A 40 3.25 -7.75 -0.72
N GLN A 41 4.52 -7.53 -1.04
CA GLN A 41 5.21 -8.34 -2.04
C GLN A 41 5.61 -9.70 -1.46
N PRO A 42 5.26 -10.83 -2.11
CA PRO A 42 5.54 -12.18 -1.62
C PRO A 42 6.99 -12.62 -1.91
N ILE A 43 7.97 -11.72 -1.77
CA ILE A 43 9.39 -12.00 -2.01
C ILE A 43 10.24 -11.60 -0.80
N ARG A 44 11.40 -12.24 -0.62
CA ARG A 44 12.33 -11.91 0.46
C ARG A 44 12.89 -10.50 0.23
N GLY A 45 12.66 -9.61 1.21
CA GLY A 45 13.08 -8.21 1.12
C GLY A 45 12.14 -7.34 0.28
N GLY A 46 10.93 -7.82 -0.01
CA GLY A 46 9.93 -7.07 -0.76
C GLY A 46 9.38 -5.85 -0.04
N ALA A 47 8.51 -5.13 -0.73
CA ALA A 47 7.81 -3.96 -0.24
C ALA A 47 6.51 -4.31 0.50
N HIS A 48 6.21 -3.51 1.51
CA HIS A 48 4.87 -3.36 2.08
C HIS A 48 4.35 -1.97 1.75
N LEU A 49 3.06 -1.87 1.41
CA LEU A 49 2.44 -0.60 1.03
C LEU A 49 1.08 -0.46 1.69
N LEU A 50 0.88 0.63 2.42
CA LEU A 50 -0.44 1.12 2.82
C LEU A 50 -0.85 2.26 1.89
N VAL A 51 -2.00 2.15 1.24
CA VAL A 51 -2.52 3.17 0.33
C VAL A 51 -3.85 3.69 0.85
N ALA A 52 -3.92 4.99 1.11
CA ALA A 52 -5.16 5.68 1.45
C ALA A 52 -6.04 5.84 0.20
N ARG A 53 -7.33 6.05 0.44
CA ARG A 53 -8.30 6.39 -0.59
C ARG A 53 -7.91 7.59 -1.48
N ASP A 54 -7.26 8.60 -0.92
CA ASP A 54 -6.81 9.78 -1.68
C ASP A 54 -5.59 9.51 -2.58
N GLY A 55 -5.10 8.27 -2.61
CA GLY A 55 -3.93 7.84 -3.36
C GLY A 55 -2.61 8.08 -2.64
N SER A 56 -2.61 8.71 -1.47
CA SER A 56 -1.40 8.83 -0.65
C SER A 56 -1.00 7.47 -0.09
N ALA A 57 0.30 7.19 -0.03
CA ALA A 57 0.78 5.87 0.38
C ALA A 57 1.85 5.96 1.47
N LEU A 58 2.04 4.88 2.21
CA LEU A 58 3.17 4.66 3.11
C LEU A 58 3.85 3.36 2.75
N PHE A 59 5.11 3.49 2.37
CA PHE A 59 6.01 2.37 2.08
C PHE A 59 6.71 1.90 3.34
N ALA A 60 6.87 0.59 3.46
CA ALA A 60 7.74 -0.05 4.43
C ALA A 60 8.47 -1.25 3.81
N ILE A 61 9.59 -1.63 4.41
CA ILE A 61 10.29 -2.87 4.08
C ILE A 61 9.54 -4.08 4.68
N SER A 62 9.65 -5.26 4.06
CA SER A 62 8.92 -6.47 4.47
C SER A 62 9.18 -6.95 5.90
N SER A 63 10.18 -6.40 6.61
CA SER A 63 10.43 -6.72 8.02
C SER A 63 9.51 -5.99 9.00
N LEU A 64 8.74 -5.00 8.55
CA LEU A 64 7.73 -4.31 9.36
C LEU A 64 6.35 -4.93 9.14
N ALA A 65 5.64 -5.27 10.22
CA ALA A 65 4.29 -5.79 10.10
C ALA A 65 3.29 -4.66 9.79
N LEU A 66 2.12 -4.99 9.24
CA LEU A 66 1.04 -4.03 9.02
C LEU A 66 0.70 -3.26 10.30
N ALA A 67 0.65 -3.93 11.46
CA ALA A 67 0.36 -3.30 12.75
C ALA A 67 1.33 -2.15 13.08
N ASP A 68 2.62 -2.30 12.73
CA ASP A 68 3.65 -1.27 12.95
C ASP A 68 3.49 -0.08 12.00
N MET A 69 2.78 -0.25 10.88
CA MET A 69 2.53 0.80 9.89
C MET A 69 1.26 1.60 10.19
N ILE A 70 0.26 1.01 10.86
CA ILE A 70 -1.05 1.63 11.10
C ILE A 70 -0.93 2.94 11.89
N GLU A 71 -0.20 2.94 13.01
CA GLU A 71 -0.09 4.12 13.86
C GLU A 71 0.63 5.31 13.17
N PRO A 72 1.81 5.13 12.54
CA PRO A 72 2.42 6.18 11.74
C PRO A 72 1.50 6.70 10.63
N PHE A 73 0.78 5.80 9.95
CA PHE A 73 -0.15 6.17 8.89
C PHE A 73 -1.33 7.00 9.40
N ARG A 74 -1.92 6.62 10.54
CA ARG A 74 -2.99 7.40 11.21
C ARG A 74 -2.50 8.80 11.59
N ASN A 75 -1.25 8.92 12.01
CA ASN A 75 -0.64 10.19 12.38
C ASN A 75 -0.20 11.03 11.16
N GLY A 76 -0.60 10.65 9.94
CA GLY A 76 -0.37 11.41 8.72
C GLY A 76 0.96 11.14 8.03
N ARG A 77 1.75 10.16 8.49
CA ARG A 77 2.98 9.78 7.78
C ARG A 77 2.66 9.20 6.41
N ARG A 78 3.27 9.76 5.37
CA ARG A 78 3.21 9.27 3.99
C ARG A 78 4.61 9.21 3.40
N THR A 79 4.77 8.37 2.38
CA THR A 79 5.97 8.32 1.55
C THR A 79 5.79 9.32 0.40
N ASP A 80 6.81 10.14 0.18
CA ASP A 80 6.86 11.03 -0.97
C ASP A 80 6.78 10.20 -2.28
N PRO A 81 5.81 10.47 -3.17
CA PRO A 81 5.68 9.81 -4.46
C PRO A 81 6.99 9.74 -5.26
N ALA A 82 7.83 10.78 -5.21
CA ALA A 82 9.10 10.83 -5.94
C ALA A 82 10.12 9.81 -5.43
N LEU A 83 9.93 9.26 -4.22
CA LEU A 83 10.78 8.20 -3.72
C LEU A 83 10.50 6.88 -4.43
N PHE A 84 9.25 6.58 -4.81
CA PHE A 84 8.87 5.27 -5.39
C PHE A 84 9.66 4.94 -6.67
N ASP A 85 9.96 5.93 -7.51
CA ASP A 85 10.80 5.74 -8.70
C ASP A 85 12.19 5.18 -8.40
N ARG A 86 12.71 5.37 -7.17
CA ARG A 86 14.01 4.84 -6.75
C ARG A 86 13.98 3.37 -6.33
N TRP A 87 12.81 2.82 -6.02
CA TRP A 87 12.66 1.45 -5.51
C TRP A 87 12.14 0.49 -6.57
N VAL A 88 11.62 1.02 -7.68
CA VAL A 88 11.13 0.24 -8.83
C VAL A 88 12.13 0.27 -10.00
N GLY A 89 13.42 0.40 -9.68
CA GLY A 89 14.55 0.41 -10.62
C GLY A 89 15.34 -0.88 -10.59
#